data_AF-A0A183ETU5-F1
#
_entry.id   AF-A0A183ETU5-F1
#
_cell.length_a   1.000
_cell.length_b   1.000
_cell.length_c   1.000
_cell.angle_alpha   90.00
_cell.angle_beta   90.00
_cell.angle_gamma   90.00
#
_symmetry.space_group_name_H-M   'P 1'
#
loop_
_entity.id
_entity.type
_entity.pdbx_description
1 polymer ?
#
loop_
_entity_poly.entity_id
_entity_poly.type
_entity_poly.pdbx_seq_one_letter_code
_entity_poly.pdbx_strand_id
1 'polypeptide(L)'
;MGKYIFAGGVRFAVNWRCGCVVSEKAIEEVKSDVCHSCGGPVNKDDLVMLNPPEHILQIYEAKLEEERAKKAAKTRSKKHEFGNHKS
;
A
#
# COMPACT_ATOMS: atom_id res chain seq x y z
N MET A 1 -6.14 21.92 -20.41
CA MET A 1 -5.79 20.95 -19.36
C MET A 1 -7.05 20.59 -18.58
N GLY A 2 -7.76 19.55 -19.02
CA GLY A 2 -9.01 19.13 -18.39
C GLY A 2 -8.74 18.47 -17.04
N LYS A 3 -9.15 19.13 -15.95
CA LYS A 3 -9.23 18.51 -14.62
C LYS A 3 -10.23 17.35 -14.73
N TYR A 4 -9.76 16.12 -14.57
CA TYR A 4 -10.61 14.94 -14.39
C TYR A 4 -11.32 15.05 -13.03
N ILE A 5 -12.38 15.86 -12.99
CA ILE A 5 -13.30 15.91 -11.86
C ILE A 5 -14.31 14.79 -12.12
N PHE A 6 -14.03 13.59 -11.60
CA PHE A 6 -15.04 12.55 -11.48
C PHE A 6 -16.02 12.95 -10.37
N ALA A 7 -16.94 13.87 -10.66
CA ALA A 7 -17.99 14.37 -9.76
C ALA A 7 -19.09 13.32 -9.43
N GLY A 8 -18.76 12.03 -9.54
CA GLY A 8 -19.62 10.88 -9.26
C GLY A 8 -18.89 9.53 -9.37
N GLY A 9 -17.55 9.54 -9.33
CA GLY A 9 -16.72 8.37 -9.61
C GLY A 9 -16.68 7.37 -8.46
N VAL A 10 -16.99 6.11 -8.76
CA VAL A 10 -16.75 5.00 -7.83
C VAL A 10 -15.25 4.93 -7.55
N ARG A 11 -14.87 4.99 -6.27
CA ARG A 11 -13.49 4.84 -5.83
C ARG A 11 -13.12 3.36 -5.86
N PHE A 12 -11.93 3.05 -6.35
CA PHE A 12 -11.39 1.70 -6.41
C PHE A 12 -10.13 1.61 -5.55
N ALA A 13 -9.91 0.45 -4.96
CA ALA A 13 -8.68 0.09 -4.26
C ALA A 13 -8.12 -1.21 -4.86
N VAL A 14 -6.81 -1.35 -4.83
CA VAL A 14 -6.10 -2.57 -5.21
C VAL A 14 -5.52 -3.23 -3.97
N ASN A 15 -5.66 -4.56 -3.85
CA ASN A 15 -4.95 -5.31 -2.83
C ASN A 15 -3.50 -5.52 -3.27
N TRP A 16 -2.55 -4.98 -2.52
CA TRP A 16 -1.12 -5.08 -2.81
C TRP A 16 -0.60 -6.53 -2.81
N ARG A 17 -1.28 -7.46 -2.11
CA ARG A 17 -0.87 -8.86 -2.06
C ARG A 17 -1.22 -9.67 -3.30
N CYS A 18 -2.37 -9.41 -3.91
CA CYS A 18 -2.88 -10.22 -5.01
C CYS A 18 -3.15 -9.43 -6.31
N GLY A 19 -3.05 -8.10 -6.27
CA GLY A 19 -3.31 -7.23 -7.42
C GLY A 19 -4.78 -7.09 -7.81
N CYS A 20 -5.71 -7.73 -7.08
CA CYS A 20 -7.14 -7.60 -7.38
C CYS A 20 -7.64 -6.19 -7.09
N VAL A 21 -8.45 -5.66 -8.00
CA VAL A 21 -9.09 -4.34 -7.89
C VAL A 21 -10.51 -4.50 -7.39
N VAL A 22 -10.87 -3.74 -6.37
CA VAL A 22 -12.17 -3.78 -5.70
C VAL A 22 -12.71 -2.36 -5.53
N SER A 23 -14.03 -2.19 -5.60
CA SER A 23 -14.64 -0.88 -5.31
C SER A 23 -14.68 -0.63 -3.80
N GLU A 24 -14.57 0.62 -3.38
CA GLU A 24 -14.61 1.00 -1.96
C GLU A 24 -15.95 0.58 -1.32
N LYS A 25 -17.05 0.68 -2.06
CA LYS A 25 -18.37 0.18 -1.62
C LYS A 25 -18.35 -1.32 -1.35
N ALA A 26 -17.73 -2.12 -2.22
CA ALA A 26 -17.66 -3.55 -1.99
C ALA A 26 -16.82 -3.90 -0.74
N ILE A 27 -15.78 -3.11 -0.44
CA ILE A 27 -14.96 -3.31 0.76
C ILE A 27 -15.78 -3.00 2.02
N GLU A 28 -16.56 -1.93 2.00
CA GLU A 28 -17.40 -1.49 3.13
C GLU A 28 -18.58 -2.43 3.40
N GLU A 29 -19.23 -2.95 2.36
CA GLU A 29 -20.38 -3.83 2.47
C GLU A 29 -20.00 -5.28 2.79
N VAL A 30 -18.97 -5.82 2.13
CA VAL A 30 -18.65 -7.26 2.19
C VAL A 30 -17.81 -7.60 3.42
N LYS A 31 -16.95 -6.68 3.91
CA LYS A 31 -16.08 -6.85 5.10
C LYS A 31 -15.47 -8.26 5.22
N SER A 32 -14.98 -8.80 4.11
CA SER A 32 -14.46 -10.16 4.05
C SER A 32 -12.95 -10.16 4.30
N ASP A 33 -12.49 -11.16 5.05
CA ASP A 33 -11.06 -11.43 5.28
C ASP A 33 -10.40 -12.14 4.09
N VAL A 34 -11.20 -12.49 3.07
CA VAL A 34 -10.75 -13.09 1.81
C VAL A 34 -11.12 -12.23 0.60
N CYS A 35 -10.23 -12.21 -0.38
CA CYS A 35 -10.39 -11.52 -1.65
C CYS A 35 -11.52 -12.15 -2.43
N HIS A 36 -12.52 -11.36 -2.80
CA HIS A 36 -13.67 -11.87 -3.53
C HIS A 36 -13.34 -12.32 -4.97
N SER A 37 -12.24 -11.83 -5.54
CA SER A 37 -11.83 -12.19 -6.90
C SER A 37 -10.93 -13.44 -6.96
N CYS A 38 -10.10 -13.70 -5.96
CA CYS A 38 -9.09 -14.76 -6.02
C CYS A 38 -9.06 -15.69 -4.80
N GLY A 39 -9.85 -15.42 -3.75
CA GLY A 39 -9.89 -16.19 -2.51
C GLY A 39 -8.68 -16.03 -1.59
N GLY A 40 -7.69 -15.21 -1.97
CA GLY A 40 -6.50 -14.95 -1.13
C GLY A 40 -6.80 -14.09 0.10
N PRO A 41 -5.91 -14.06 1.10
CA PRO A 41 -6.12 -13.26 2.31
C PRO A 41 -6.13 -11.75 2.00
N VAL A 42 -7.06 -11.02 2.61
CA VAL A 42 -7.20 -9.57 2.50
C VAL A 42 -7.04 -8.93 3.87
N ASN A 43 -6.14 -7.97 3.98
CA ASN A 43 -6.08 -7.04 5.11
C ASN A 43 -6.37 -5.63 4.62
N LYS A 44 -6.94 -4.80 5.49
CA LYS A 44 -7.24 -3.40 5.18
C LYS A 44 -5.98 -2.57 4.93
N ASP A 45 -4.88 -2.91 5.61
CA ASP A 45 -3.59 -2.23 5.45
C ASP A 45 -2.93 -2.50 4.09
N ASP A 46 -3.30 -3.60 3.44
CA ASP A 46 -2.76 -4.00 2.13
C ASP A 46 -3.58 -3.38 0.97
N LEU A 47 -4.65 -2.62 1.26
CA LEU A 47 -5.48 -1.98 0.25
C LEU A 47 -4.96 -0.57 -0.08
N VAL A 48 -4.66 -0.32 -1.36
CA VAL A 48 -4.16 0.96 -1.86
C VAL A 48 -5.18 1.59 -2.79
N MET A 49 -5.53 2.86 -2.55
CA MET A 49 -6.49 3.57 -3.40
C MET A 49 -5.92 3.78 -4.81
N LEU A 50 -6.70 3.44 -5.83
CA LEU A 50 -6.37 3.69 -7.24
C LEU A 50 -6.74 5.11 -7.63
N ASN A 51 -5.81 5.77 -8.32
CA ASN A 51 -5.92 7.17 -8.74
C ASN A 51 -6.35 8.12 -7.60
N PRO A 52 -5.60 8.13 -6.48
CA PRO A 52 -5.96 8.96 -5.35
C PRO A 52 -5.76 10.46 -5.67
N PRO A 53 -6.46 11.37 -4.98
CA PRO A 53 -6.25 12.80 -5.13
C PRO A 53 -4.84 13.19 -4.67
N GLU A 54 -4.33 14.31 -5.19
CA GLU A 54 -2.96 14.81 -4.96
C GLU A 54 -2.52 14.78 -3.48
N HIS A 55 -3.40 15.18 -2.55
CA HIS A 55 -3.08 15.17 -1.12
C HIS A 55 -2.82 13.76 -0.56
N ILE A 56 -3.50 12.73 -1.07
CA ILE A 56 -3.29 11.34 -0.65
C ILE A 56 -2.04 10.77 -1.34
N LEU A 57 -1.76 11.15 -2.59
CA LEU A 57 -0.52 10.77 -3.28
C LEU A 57 0.71 11.18 -2.47
N GLN A 58 0.76 12.43 -2.02
CA GLN A 58 1.86 12.96 -1.21
C GLN A 58 2.06 12.16 0.09
N ILE A 59 0.98 11.73 0.73
CA ILE A 59 1.04 10.88 1.93
C ILE A 59 1.63 9.50 1.59
N TYR A 60 1.21 8.90 0.48
CA TYR A 60 1.75 7.60 0.03
C TYR A 60 3.23 7.68 -0.32
N GLU A 61 3.66 8.75 -0.99
CA GLU A 61 5.07 9.01 -1.29
C GLU A 61 5.90 9.16 -0.01
N ALA A 62 5.43 9.95 0.96
CA ALA A 62 6.12 10.13 2.22
C ALA A 62 6.26 8.80 3.01
N LYS A 63 5.21 7.96 3.02
CA LYS A 63 5.27 6.63 3.65
C LYS A 63 6.27 5.71 2.95
N LEU A 64 6.32 5.72 1.63
CA LEU A 64 7.29 4.93 0.86
C LEU A 64 8.74 5.35 1.15
N GLU A 65 8.99 6.66 1.23
CA GLU A 65 10.31 7.19 1.58
C GLU A 65 10.72 6.82 3.02
N GLU A 66 9.79 6.89 3.97
CA GLU A 66 10.03 6.47 5.35
C GLU A 66 10.40 4.97 5.43
N GLU A 67 9.66 4.11 4.72
CA GLU A 67 9.94 2.68 4.68
C GLU A 67 11.28 2.36 4.00
N ARG A 68 11.64 3.11 2.94
CA ARG A 68 12.96 3.03 2.30
C ARG A 68 14.08 3.42 3.27
N ALA A 69 13.92 4.52 4.00
CA ALA A 69 14.89 4.99 4.99
C ALA A 69 15.08 3.98 6.13
N LYS A 70 13.98 3.42 6.68
CA LYS A 70 14.04 2.37 7.71
C LYS A 70 14.77 1.11 7.22
N LYS A 71 14.52 0.67 5.99
CA LYS A 71 15.22 -0.50 5.40
C LYS A 71 16.71 -0.21 5.19
N ALA A 72 17.07 0.98 4.73
CA ALA A 72 18.46 1.40 4.58
C ALA A 72 19.20 1.44 5.93
N ALA A 73 18.56 1.95 6.98
CA ALA A 73 19.12 1.99 8.34
C ALA A 73 19.34 0.57 8.92
N LYS A 74 18.35 -0.33 8.78
CA LYS A 74 18.47 -1.73 9.21
C LYS A 74 19.60 -2.48 8.49
N THR A 75 19.87 -2.13 7.23
CA THR A 75 20.97 -2.73 6.45
C THR A 75 22.34 -2.24 6.93
N ARG A 76 22.45 -0.99 7.38
CA ARG A 76 23.70 -0.45 7.97
C ARG A 76 24.01 -1.06 9.35
N SER A 77 23.01 -1.30 10.19
CA SER A 77 23.22 -1.93 11.50
C SER A 77 23.64 -3.40 11.41
N LYS A 78 23.10 -4.17 10.45
CA LYS A 78 23.53 -5.57 10.25
C LYS A 78 24.99 -5.71 9.79
N LYS A 79 25.54 -4.71 9.08
CA LYS A 79 26.97 -4.69 8.72
C LYS A 79 27.88 -4.48 9.93
N HIS A 80 27.41 -3.80 10.97
CA HIS A 80 28.20 -3.56 12.20
C HIS A 80 28.21 -4.78 13.14
N GLU A 81 27.17 -5.62 13.11
CA GLU A 81 27.09 -6.83 13.94
C GLU A 81 27.91 -8.00 13.36
N PHE A 82 27.94 -8.17 12.04
CA PHE A 82 28.71 -9.26 11.38
C PHE A 82 30.21 -8.96 11.26
N GLY A 83 30.66 -7.76 11.62
CA GLY A 83 32.07 -7.33 11.54
C GLY A 83 32.90 -7.61 12.79
N ASN A 84 32.30 -8.03 13.90
CA ASN A 84 33.01 -8.13 15.19
C ASN A 84 33.25 -9.55 15.71
N HIS A 85 33.14 -10.57 14.85
CA HIS A 85 33.46 -11.97 15.19
C HIS A 85 34.55 -12.53 14.28
N LYS A 86 35.77 -11.98 14.40
CA LYS A 86 37.02 -12.70 14.15
C LYS A 86 38.06 -12.14 15.13
N SER A 87 38.13 -12.75 16.31
CA SER A 87 39.30 -12.75 17.17
C SER A 87 39.92 -14.14 17.17
#